data_AF-A0A378MUX9-F1
#
_entry.id   AF-A0A378MUX9-F1
#
_cell.length_a   1.000
_cell.length_b   1.000
_cell.length_c   1.000
_cell.angle_alpha   90.00
_cell.angle_beta   90.00
_cell.angle_gamma   90.00
#
_symmetry.space_group_name_H-M   'P 1'
#
loop_
_entity.id
_entity.type
_entity.pdbx_description
1 polymer ?
#
loop_
_entity_poly.entity_id
_entity_poly.type
_entity_poly.pdbx_seq_one_letter_code
_entity_poly.pdbx_strand_id
1 'polypeptide(L)'
;MTTEIKKVTKSDLNAVVRRSNLFQGSWNFERMQALGFAYAMVPVIKRLYPDPNDPGRKEAIKRHSEFFNTQPFVAAPILGVTIAMEEERANGKEIDNAAINGIKVGLMGPLAGVGDPIFWGTVRPVFAGLGQS
;
A
#
# COMPACT_ATOMS: atom_id res chain seq x y z
N MET A 1 8.08 22.70 -22.91
CA MET A 1 7.20 21.55 -22.58
C MET A 1 6.68 21.80 -21.19
N THR A 2 5.40 22.13 -21.03
CA THR A 2 4.78 22.26 -19.71
C THR A 2 4.64 20.85 -19.13
N THR A 3 5.53 20.47 -18.21
CA THR A 3 5.42 19.21 -17.49
C THR A 3 4.13 19.27 -16.68
N GLU A 4 3.06 18.61 -17.15
CA GLU A 4 1.86 18.48 -16.34
C GLU A 4 2.22 17.71 -15.07
N ILE A 5 2.07 18.38 -13.93
CA ILE A 5 2.30 17.79 -12.62
C ILE A 5 1.23 16.73 -12.40
N LYS A 6 1.64 15.47 -12.39
CA LYS A 6 0.76 14.34 -12.09
C LYS A 6 0.50 14.35 -10.59
N LYS A 7 -0.76 14.58 -10.19
CA LYS A 7 -1.15 14.66 -8.79
C LYS A 7 -2.24 13.65 -8.46
N VAL A 8 -2.07 12.93 -7.36
CA VAL A 8 -3.05 12.02 -6.82
C VAL A 8 -4.21 12.82 -6.23
N THR A 9 -5.44 12.43 -6.57
CA THR A 9 -6.64 13.15 -6.14
C THR A 9 -7.21 12.54 -4.85
N LYS A 10 -8.05 13.30 -4.15
CA LYS A 10 -8.81 12.78 -3.00
C LYS A 10 -9.69 11.58 -3.36
N SER A 11 -10.20 11.53 -4.59
CA SER A 11 -10.97 10.38 -5.10
C SER A 11 -10.11 9.13 -5.21
N ASP A 12 -8.85 9.26 -5.60
CA ASP A 12 -7.92 8.13 -5.69
C ASP A 12 -7.59 7.61 -4.29
N LEU A 13 -7.31 8.50 -3.33
CA LEU A 13 -7.08 8.13 -1.93
C LEU A 13 -8.28 7.42 -1.30
N ASN A 14 -9.49 7.92 -1.52
CA ASN A 14 -10.72 7.26 -1.05
C ASN A 14 -10.90 5.87 -1.70
N ALA A 15 -10.52 5.71 -2.97
CA ALA A 15 -10.52 4.41 -3.64
C ALA A 15 -9.49 3.45 -3.03
N VAL A 16 -8.28 3.94 -2.69
CA VAL A 16 -7.26 3.16 -1.97
C VAL A 16 -7.80 2.69 -0.63
N VAL A 17 -8.37 3.59 0.19
CA VAL A 17 -8.94 3.26 1.51
C VAL A 17 -10.04 2.21 1.40
N ARG A 18 -10.93 2.35 0.41
CA ARG A 18 -11.97 1.35 0.18
C ARG A 18 -11.39 -0.02 -0.17
N ARG A 19 -10.38 -0.05 -1.04
CA ARG A 19 -9.72 -1.29 -1.49
C ARG A 19 -8.84 -1.92 -0.41
N SER A 20 -8.25 -1.13 0.49
CA SER A 20 -7.44 -1.64 1.59
C SER A 20 -8.27 -2.39 2.64
N ASN A 21 -9.60 -2.29 2.64
CA ASN A 21 -10.42 -3.19 3.48
C ASN A 21 -10.36 -4.66 3.02
N LEU A 22 -9.99 -4.91 1.75
CA LEU A 22 -9.84 -6.25 1.18
C LEU A 22 -8.37 -6.70 1.15
N PHE A 23 -7.50 -6.08 1.97
CA PHE A 23 -6.05 -6.27 1.92
C PHE A 23 -5.59 -7.71 2.13
N GLN A 24 -6.27 -8.46 3.01
CA GLN A 24 -5.98 -9.88 3.25
C GLN A 24 -6.73 -10.84 2.31
N GLY A 25 -7.52 -10.33 1.35
CA GLY A 25 -8.37 -11.17 0.49
C GLY A 25 -7.62 -12.15 -0.42
N SER A 26 -6.32 -11.92 -0.65
CA SER A 26 -5.47 -12.83 -1.43
C SER A 26 -4.15 -13.10 -0.73
N TRP A 27 -4.25 -13.42 0.56
CA TRP A 27 -3.10 -13.88 1.33
C TRP A 27 -2.58 -15.21 0.78
N ASN A 28 -1.27 -15.32 0.53
CA ASN A 28 -0.64 -16.54 0.05
C ASN A 28 0.75 -16.76 0.68
N PHE A 29 1.24 -17.98 0.71
CA PHE A 29 2.53 -18.29 1.36
C PHE A 29 3.75 -17.75 0.60
N GLU A 30 3.62 -17.50 -0.70
CA GLU A 30 4.74 -17.04 -1.54
C GLU A 30 5.06 -15.55 -1.30
N ARG A 31 4.03 -14.71 -1.16
CA ARG A 31 4.16 -13.24 -1.14
C ARG A 31 3.28 -12.56 -0.07
N MET A 32 2.59 -13.33 0.76
CA MET A 32 1.71 -12.89 1.85
C MET A 32 0.65 -11.89 1.38
N GLN A 33 0.70 -10.63 1.80
CA GLN A 33 -0.31 -9.61 1.48
C GLN A 33 0.03 -8.77 0.25
N ALA A 34 1.11 -9.11 -0.48
CA ALA A 34 1.58 -8.35 -1.62
C ALA A 34 0.49 -8.06 -2.67
N LEU A 35 -0.37 -9.03 -2.97
CA LEU A 35 -1.44 -8.83 -3.96
C LEU A 35 -2.50 -7.84 -3.47
N GLY A 36 -2.81 -7.84 -2.18
CA GLY A 36 -3.68 -6.85 -1.55
C GLY A 36 -3.09 -5.44 -1.63
N PHE A 37 -1.78 -5.33 -1.43
CA PHE A 37 -1.05 -4.06 -1.61
C PHE A 37 -1.10 -3.58 -3.05
N ALA A 38 -0.78 -4.44 -4.01
CA ALA A 38 -0.88 -4.12 -5.44
C ALA A 38 -2.30 -3.68 -5.82
N TYR A 39 -3.34 -4.40 -5.36
CA TYR A 39 -4.74 -4.09 -5.63
C TYR A 39 -5.16 -2.72 -5.09
N ALA A 40 -4.73 -2.38 -3.87
CA ALA A 40 -4.99 -1.08 -3.25
C ALA A 40 -4.33 0.07 -4.04
N MET A 41 -3.15 -0.16 -4.63
CA MET A 41 -2.39 0.84 -5.39
C MET A 41 -2.86 1.05 -6.84
N VAL A 42 -3.63 0.12 -7.43
CA VAL A 42 -4.14 0.22 -8.82
C VAL A 42 -4.74 1.59 -9.20
N PRO A 43 -5.62 2.26 -8.41
CA PRO A 43 -6.19 3.55 -8.80
C PRO A 43 -5.12 4.65 -8.91
N VAL A 44 -4.12 4.63 -8.03
CA VAL A 44 -2.99 5.57 -8.05
C VAL A 44 -2.10 5.31 -9.25
N ILE A 45 -1.74 4.05 -9.51
CA ILE A 45 -0.92 3.67 -10.66
C ILE A 45 -1.61 4.08 -11.98
N LYS A 46 -2.92 3.84 -12.10
CA LYS A 46 -3.70 4.25 -13.30
C LYS A 46 -3.74 5.76 -13.51
N ARG A 47 -3.64 6.56 -12.43
CA ARG A 47 -3.58 8.02 -12.48
C ARG A 47 -2.21 8.50 -12.95
N LEU A 48 -1.15 7.95 -12.36
CA LEU A 48 0.23 8.33 -12.63
C LEU A 48 0.72 7.82 -13.99
N TYR A 49 0.21 6.67 -14.43
CA TYR A 49 0.55 6.00 -15.69
C TYR A 49 -0.75 5.63 -16.45
N PRO A 50 -1.37 6.61 -17.15
CA PRO A 50 -2.67 6.41 -17.80
C PRO A 50 -2.60 5.41 -18.96
N ASP A 51 -1.50 5.40 -19.73
CA ASP A 51 -1.31 4.44 -20.82
C ASP A 51 -1.10 3.01 -20.26
N PRO A 52 -1.95 2.04 -20.62
CA PRO A 52 -1.78 0.63 -20.25
C PRO A 52 -0.47 0.01 -20.73
N ASN A 53 0.11 0.51 -21.82
CA ASN A 53 1.34 0.01 -22.42
C ASN A 53 2.60 0.69 -21.87
N ASP A 54 2.45 1.71 -21.01
CA ASP A 54 3.56 2.40 -20.37
C ASP A 54 4.44 1.40 -19.58
N PRO A 55 5.75 1.29 -19.90
CA PRO A 55 6.69 0.47 -19.12
C PRO A 55 6.66 0.81 -17.62
N GLY A 56 6.49 2.09 -17.27
CA GLY A 56 6.40 2.56 -15.88
C GLY A 56 5.21 1.97 -15.13
N ARG A 57 4.10 1.69 -15.81
CA ARG A 57 2.94 1.01 -15.21
C ARG A 57 3.24 -0.44 -14.88
N LYS A 58 3.90 -1.17 -15.79
CA LYS A 58 4.30 -2.57 -15.57
C LYS A 58 5.30 -2.67 -14.42
N GLU A 59 6.27 -1.76 -14.37
CA GLU A 59 7.23 -1.68 -13.28
C GLU A 59 6.58 -1.37 -11.92
N ALA A 60 5.64 -0.42 -11.87
CA ALA A 60 4.92 -0.10 -10.64
C ALA A 60 4.14 -1.30 -10.11
N ILE A 61 3.40 -2.00 -10.97
CA ILE A 61 2.67 -3.21 -10.59
C ILE A 61 3.62 -4.30 -10.07
N LYS A 62 4.75 -4.52 -10.76
CA LYS A 62 5.75 -5.51 -10.33
C LYS A 62 6.30 -5.20 -8.94
N ARG A 63 6.65 -3.94 -8.68
CA ARG A 63 7.19 -3.45 -7.40
C ARG A 63 6.19 -3.53 -6.25
N HIS A 64 4.91 -3.29 -6.51
CA HIS A 64 3.86 -3.45 -5.50
C HIS A 64 3.41 -4.90 -5.31
N SER A 65 3.86 -5.83 -6.16
CA SER A 65 3.62 -7.26 -6.00
C SER A 65 4.74 -7.97 -5.24
N GLU A 66 5.79 -7.26 -4.83
CA GLU A 66 6.84 -7.82 -3.98
C GLU A 66 6.34 -8.13 -2.57
N PHE A 67 7.05 -9.02 -1.89
CA PHE A 67 6.70 -9.53 -0.57
C PHE A 67 6.31 -8.39 0.38
N PHE A 68 5.13 -8.50 0.97
CA PHE A 68 4.64 -7.55 1.95
C PHE A 68 3.83 -8.27 3.02
N ASN A 69 4.20 -8.08 4.28
CA ASN A 69 3.49 -8.60 5.42
C ASN A 69 3.54 -7.63 6.60
N THR A 70 2.38 -7.14 7.00
CA THR A 70 2.20 -6.32 8.20
C THR A 70 0.78 -6.48 8.73
N GLN A 71 0.50 -5.85 9.86
CA GLN A 71 -0.83 -5.87 10.40
C GLN A 71 -1.79 -5.03 9.50
N PRO A 72 -2.97 -5.54 9.09
CA PRO A 72 -3.78 -4.91 8.04
C PRO A 72 -4.26 -3.49 8.33
N PHE A 73 -4.54 -3.16 9.59
CA PHE A 73 -5.04 -1.85 10.01
C PHE A 73 -3.93 -0.78 10.06
N VAL A 74 -2.69 -1.18 10.31
CA VAL A 74 -1.51 -0.30 10.30
C VAL A 74 -0.77 -0.32 8.96
N ALA A 75 -1.31 -1.00 7.94
CA ALA A 75 -0.78 -0.93 6.58
C ALA A 75 -1.07 0.41 5.88
N ALA A 76 -2.06 1.17 6.37
CA ALA A 76 -2.51 2.44 5.76
C ALA A 76 -1.41 3.54 5.72
N PRO A 77 -0.63 3.78 6.78
CA PRO A 77 0.55 4.66 6.70
C PRO A 77 1.56 4.26 5.63
N ILE A 78 1.85 2.96 5.48
CA ILE A 78 2.79 2.47 4.46
C ILE A 78 2.25 2.73 3.05
N LEU A 79 0.95 2.50 2.83
CA LEU A 79 0.28 2.85 1.57
C LEU A 79 0.41 4.36 1.29
N GLY A 80 0.16 5.22 2.28
CA GLY A 80 0.26 6.67 2.13
C GLY A 80 1.66 7.15 1.74
N VAL A 81 2.70 6.68 2.44
CA VAL A 81 4.10 7.00 2.11
C VAL A 81 4.46 6.50 0.71
N THR A 82 4.03 5.28 0.38
CA THR A 82 4.28 4.69 -0.94
C THR A 82 3.63 5.52 -2.05
N ILE A 83 2.38 5.98 -1.85
CA ILE A 83 1.68 6.83 -2.82
C ILE A 83 2.44 8.15 -3.05
N ALA A 84 2.93 8.79 -1.98
CA ALA A 84 3.70 10.02 -2.10
C ALA A 84 4.99 9.79 -2.91
N MET A 85 5.71 8.69 -2.66
CA MET A 85 6.91 8.35 -3.44
C MET A 85 6.61 8.05 -4.90
N GLU A 86 5.51 7.35 -5.20
CA GLU A 86 5.08 7.10 -6.58
C GLU A 86 4.73 8.41 -7.31
N GLU A 87 4.05 9.34 -6.63
CA GLU A 87 3.73 10.66 -7.17
C GLU A 87 5.01 11.46 -7.50
N GLU A 88 5.97 11.49 -6.58
CA GLU A 88 7.25 12.17 -6.80
C GLU A 88 8.04 11.57 -7.97
N ARG A 89 8.07 10.24 -8.08
CA ARG A 89 8.71 9.52 -9.19
C ARG A 89 8.04 9.82 -10.52
N ALA A 90 6.71 9.79 -10.56
CA ALA A 90 5.94 10.09 -11.76
C ALA A 90 6.12 11.54 -12.24
N ASN A 91 6.50 12.45 -11.34
CA ASN A 91 6.85 13.84 -11.63
C ASN A 91 8.33 14.06 -11.95
N GLY A 92 9.12 13.00 -12.12
CA GLY A 92 10.50 13.08 -12.61
C GLY A 92 11.58 13.10 -11.53
N LYS A 93 11.25 12.86 -10.25
CA LYS A 93 12.31 12.58 -9.25
C LYS A 93 12.91 11.20 -9.51
N GLU A 94 14.23 11.11 -9.48
CA GLU A 94 14.96 9.84 -9.53
C GLU A 94 14.81 9.07 -8.21
N ILE A 95 13.70 8.35 -8.07
CA ILE A 95 13.44 7.45 -6.95
C ILE A 95 13.65 6.03 -7.43
N ASP A 96 14.65 5.35 -6.88
CA ASP A 96 14.94 3.96 -7.22
C ASP A 96 13.82 3.01 -6.75
N ASN A 97 13.62 1.93 -7.50
CA ASN A 97 12.73 0.82 -7.13
C ASN A 97 13.08 0.26 -5.74
N ALA A 98 14.38 0.09 -5.48
CA ALA A 98 14.86 -0.44 -4.21
C ALA A 98 14.55 0.50 -3.03
N ALA A 99 14.49 1.82 -3.25
CA ALA A 99 14.15 2.78 -2.20
C ALA A 99 12.69 2.63 -1.75
N ILE A 100 11.75 2.50 -2.70
CA ILE A 100 10.32 2.29 -2.41
C ILE A 100 10.11 0.97 -1.68
N ASN A 101 10.75 -0.12 -2.12
CA ASN A 101 10.65 -1.40 -1.43
C ASN A 101 11.38 -1.40 -0.09
N GLY A 102 12.52 -0.73 0.01
CA GLY A 102 13.27 -0.55 1.25
C GLY A 102 12.45 0.13 2.34
N ILE A 103 11.65 1.14 1.98
CA ILE A 103 10.72 1.78 2.92
C ILE A 103 9.59 0.83 3.33
N LYS A 104 9.01 0.08 2.39
CA LYS A 104 8.00 -0.95 2.75
C LYS A 104 8.59 -1.95 3.74
N VAL A 105 9.76 -2.51 3.45
CA VAL A 105 10.45 -3.50 4.30
C VAL A 105 10.83 -2.92 5.65
N GLY A 106 11.38 -1.70 5.67
CA GLY A 106 11.75 -1.02 6.90
C GLY A 106 10.55 -0.73 7.81
N LEU A 107 9.38 -0.46 7.23
CA LEU A 107 8.15 -0.20 7.99
C LEU A 107 7.37 -1.48 8.35
N MET A 108 7.54 -2.57 7.60
CA MET A 108 6.86 -3.85 7.86
C MET A 108 7.09 -4.35 9.29
N GLY A 109 8.35 -4.42 9.72
CA GLY A 109 8.73 -4.98 11.02
C GLY A 109 8.17 -4.20 12.22
N PRO A 110 8.46 -2.89 12.34
CA PRO A 110 7.97 -2.08 13.45
C PRO A 110 6.44 -2.00 13.50
N LEU A 111 5.76 -1.83 12.36
CA LEU A 111 4.31 -1.74 12.35
C LEU A 111 3.63 -3.08 12.59
N ALA A 112 4.20 -4.20 12.14
CA ALA A 112 3.70 -5.52 12.53
C ALA A 112 3.84 -5.73 14.04
N GLY A 113 5.04 -5.47 14.59
CA GLY A 113 5.33 -5.66 16.00
C GLY A 113 4.48 -4.79 16.95
N VAL A 114 4.09 -3.59 16.53
CA VAL A 114 3.20 -2.71 17.30
C VAL A 114 1.73 -3.01 17.03
N GLY A 115 1.36 -3.26 15.77
CA GLY A 115 -0.02 -3.45 15.36
C GLY A 115 -0.63 -4.74 15.89
N ASP A 116 0.13 -5.83 15.93
CA ASP A 116 -0.36 -7.13 16.38
C ASP A 116 -0.82 -7.14 17.85
N PRO A 117 -0.02 -6.70 18.84
CA PRO A 117 -0.45 -6.68 20.25
C PRO A 117 -1.59 -5.70 20.52
N ILE A 118 -1.66 -4.57 19.79
CA ILE A 118 -2.74 -3.60 19.96
C ILE A 118 -4.05 -4.19 19.45
N PHE A 119 -4.09 -4.62 18.19
CA PHE A 119 -5.37 -5.00 17.57
C PHE A 119 -5.77 -6.44 17.88
N TRP A 120 -4.86 -7.40 17.73
CA TRP A 120 -5.17 -8.79 18.00
C TRP A 120 -5.09 -9.11 19.48
N GLY A 121 -4.17 -8.47 20.22
CA GLY A 121 -3.97 -8.71 21.65
C GLY A 121 -4.91 -7.93 22.58
N THR A 122 -5.36 -6.73 22.20
CA THR A 122 -6.16 -5.87 23.09
C THR A 122 -7.54 -5.55 22.52
N VAL A 123 -7.58 -4.84 21.39
CA VAL A 123 -8.83 -4.32 20.80
C VAL A 123 -9.82 -5.45 20.53
N ARG A 124 -9.42 -6.46 19.76
CA ARG A 124 -10.30 -7.58 19.40
C ARG A 124 -10.84 -8.33 20.62
N PRO A 125 -10.01 -8.81 21.58
CA PRO A 125 -10.53 -9.55 22.73
C PRO A 125 -11.36 -8.68 23.69
N VAL A 126 -11.01 -7.41 23.89
CA VAL A 126 -11.80 -6.50 24.74
C VAL A 126 -13.19 -6.27 24.15
N PHE A 127 -13.28 -5.91 22.86
CA PHE A 127 -14.57 -5.71 22.20
C PHE A 127 -15.36 -7.01 22.06
N ALA A 128 -14.68 -8.14 21.82
CA ALA A 128 -15.34 -9.44 21.82
C ALA A 128 -15.93 -9.76 23.19
N GLY A 129 -15.19 -9.54 24.28
CA GLY A 129 -15.66 -9.76 25.65
C GLY A 129 -16.82 -8.85 26.05
N LEU A 130 -16.75 -7.55 25.70
CA LEU A 130 -17.85 -6.60 25.95
C LEU A 130 -19.10 -6.87 25.10
N GLY A 131 -18.94 -7.43 23.91
CA GLY A 131 -20.06 -7.77 23.02
C GLY A 131 -20.67 -9.14 23.29
N GLN A 132 -20.08 -9.95 24.18
CA GLN A 132 -20.55 -11.29 24.52
C GLN A 132 -21.52 -11.31 25.72
N SER A 133 -21.59 -10.20 26.48
CA SER A 133 -22.58 -9.96 27.55
C SER A 133 -23.90 -9.45 26.99
#